data_AF-D8I9U3-F1
#
_entry.id   AF-D8I9U3-F1
#
_cell.length_a   1.000
_cell.length_b   1.000
_cell.length_c   1.000
_cell.angle_alpha   90.00
_cell.angle_beta   90.00
_cell.angle_gamma   90.00
#
_symmetry.space_group_name_H-M   'P 1'
#
loop_
_entity.id
_entity.type
_entity.pdbx_description
1 polymer ?
#
loop_
_entity_poly.entity_id
_entity_poly.type
_entity_poly.pdbx_seq_one_letter_code
_entity_poly.pdbx_strand_id
1 'polypeptide(L)'
;MFNKRVNKMNNKVCVITGASKYNAEFSKEDILQHLSAKVGNTYDIASTAWFICNNDFINAENIIVDGGMTKLMIYHNDEGWKLYI
;
A
#
# COMPACT_ATOMS: atom_id res chain seq x y z
N MET A 1 14.19 -18.04 -26.41
CA MET A 1 14.48 -16.68 -25.90
C MET A 1 13.64 -16.50 -24.64
N PHE A 2 14.25 -16.57 -23.45
CA PHE A 2 13.52 -16.43 -22.19
C PHE A 2 13.20 -14.95 -21.97
N ASN A 3 11.96 -14.53 -22.20
CA ASN A 3 11.48 -13.20 -21.82
C ASN A 3 11.42 -13.12 -20.30
N LYS A 4 12.49 -12.61 -19.68
CA LYS A 4 12.48 -12.28 -18.25
C LYS A 4 11.59 -11.06 -18.06
N ARG A 5 10.47 -11.23 -17.34
CA ARG A 5 9.61 -10.11 -16.90
C ARG A 5 10.10 -9.60 -15.56
N VAL A 6 10.15 -8.27 -15.41
CA VAL A 6 10.62 -7.60 -14.18
C VAL A 6 9.65 -6.46 -13.89
N ASN A 7 8.98 -6.51 -12.74
CA ASN A 7 8.12 -5.45 -12.22
C ASN A 7 8.59 -5.07 -10.80
N LYS A 8 8.42 -3.81 -10.41
CA LYS A 8 8.75 -3.34 -9.06
C LYS A 8 7.46 -3.09 -8.28
N MET A 9 7.34 -3.67 -7.10
CA MET A 9 6.28 -3.33 -6.15
C MET A 9 6.87 -2.43 -5.06
N ASN A 10 6.31 -1.24 -4.91
CA ASN A 10 6.66 -0.34 -3.81
C ASN A 10 5.57 -0.42 -2.74
N ASN A 11 5.99 -0.83 -1.55
CA ASN A 11 5.16 -0.74 -0.37
C ASN A 11 5.50 0.56 0.39
N LYS A 12 4.50 1.43 0.55
CA LYS A 12 4.59 2.60 1.45
C LYS A 12 3.65 2.48 2.65
N VAL A 13 2.89 1.40 2.76
CA VAL A 13 2.01 1.13 3.90
C VAL A 13 2.73 0.28 4.93
N CYS A 14 2.41 0.51 6.20
CA CYS A 14 2.82 -0.32 7.32
C CYS A 14 2.38 -1.76 7.06
N VAL A 15 3.27 -2.61 6.56
CA VAL A 15 3.01 -4.04 6.37
C VAL A 15 3.27 -4.71 7.71
N ILE A 16 2.19 -5.11 8.36
CA ILE A 16 2.26 -6.00 9.51
C ILE A 16 2.63 -7.37 8.95
N THR A 17 3.92 -7.71 8.98
CA THR A 17 4.40 -9.03 8.58
C THR A 17 3.65 -10.11 9.36
N GLY A 18 3.11 -11.08 8.64
CA GLY A 18 2.23 -12.12 9.16
C GLY A 18 2.81 -12.94 10.31
N ALA A 19 1.88 -13.62 10.99
CA ALA A 19 2.03 -14.44 12.19
C ALA A 19 2.02 -13.66 13.53
N SER A 20 0.80 -13.42 14.03
CA SER A 20 0.44 -13.52 15.45
C SER A 20 1.29 -12.80 16.50
N LYS A 21 1.82 -11.60 16.23
CA LYS A 21 2.56 -10.89 17.31
C LYS A 21 2.38 -9.38 17.42
N TYR A 22 1.48 -8.78 16.65
CA TYR A 22 1.01 -7.43 16.91
C TYR A 22 -0.49 -7.39 16.65
N ASN A 23 -1.32 -7.46 17.70
CA ASN A 23 -2.64 -6.84 17.66
C ASN A 23 -2.39 -5.33 17.61
N ALA A 24 -1.97 -4.84 16.45
CA ALA A 24 -1.85 -3.41 16.23
C ALA A 24 -3.28 -2.89 16.17
N GLU A 25 -3.75 -2.34 17.29
CA GLU A 25 -4.97 -1.54 17.30
C GLU A 25 -4.64 -0.25 16.56
N PHE A 26 -5.10 -0.17 15.31
CA PHE A 26 -5.01 1.04 14.54
C PHE A 26 -6.06 2.03 15.02
N SER A 27 -5.65 3.28 15.16
CA SER A 27 -6.60 4.32 15.47
C SER A 27 -7.57 4.51 14.29
N LYS A 28 -8.68 5.20 14.53
CA LYS A 28 -9.62 5.53 13.44
C LYS A 28 -8.94 6.42 12.40
N GLU A 29 -8.06 7.31 12.83
CA GLU A 29 -7.26 8.20 11.99
C GLU A 29 -6.30 7.41 11.11
N ASP A 30 -5.64 6.38 11.65
CA ASP A 30 -4.75 5.48 10.89
C ASP A 30 -5.47 4.78 9.73
N ILE A 31 -6.75 4.46 9.91
CA ILE A 31 -7.59 3.80 8.89
C ILE A 31 -8.09 4.82 7.86
N LEU A 32 -8.59 5.97 8.34
CA LEU A 32 -9.26 6.96 7.50
C LEU A 32 -8.31 7.83 6.66
N GLN A 33 -7.02 7.91 7.03
CA GLN A 33 -6.03 8.59 6.18
C GLN A 33 -5.88 7.93 4.80
N HIS A 34 -6.10 6.61 4.71
CA HIS A 34 -6.06 5.90 3.44
C HIS A 34 -7.36 6.14 2.67
N LEU A 35 -7.28 6.46 1.37
CA LEU A 35 -8.45 6.55 0.49
C LEU A 35 -9.25 5.25 0.44
N SER A 36 -8.57 4.11 0.63
CA SER A 36 -9.23 2.80 0.74
C SER A 36 -9.92 2.54 2.09
N ALA A 37 -9.84 3.47 3.04
CA ALA A 37 -10.38 3.36 4.40
C ALA A 37 -9.98 2.05 5.12
N LYS A 38 -8.74 1.60 4.90
CA LYS A 38 -8.16 0.41 5.52
C LYS A 38 -6.65 0.54 5.63
N VAL A 39 -6.08 -0.03 6.69
CA VAL A 39 -4.64 -0.28 6.77
C VAL A 39 -4.34 -1.55 5.96
N GLY A 40 -3.33 -1.47 5.10
CA GLY A 40 -2.93 -2.60 4.26
C GLY A 40 -2.32 -3.74 5.07
N ASN A 41 -2.45 -4.95 4.56
CA ASN A 41 -1.86 -6.13 5.17
C ASN A 41 -1.00 -6.91 4.16
N THR A 42 -0.33 -7.96 4.61
CA THR A 42 0.52 -8.80 3.74
C THR A 42 -0.26 -9.46 2.61
N TYR A 43 -1.55 -9.74 2.80
CA TYR A 43 -2.39 -10.37 1.77
C TYR A 43 -2.61 -9.43 0.59
N ASP A 44 -2.77 -8.12 0.81
CA ASP A 44 -2.90 -7.13 -0.26
C ASP A 44 -1.68 -7.13 -1.22
N ILE A 45 -0.47 -7.26 -0.66
CA ILE A 45 0.76 -7.37 -1.45
C ILE A 45 0.84 -8.72 -2.17
N ALA A 46 0.55 -9.82 -1.47
CA ALA A 46 0.59 -11.16 -2.06
C ALA A 46 -0.41 -11.33 -3.21
N SER A 47 -1.64 -10.82 -3.05
CA SER A 47 -2.65 -10.81 -4.11
C SER A 47 -2.22 -9.96 -5.31
N THR A 48 -1.61 -8.81 -5.06
CA THR A 48 -1.08 -7.96 -6.15
C THR A 48 0.06 -8.66 -6.90
N ALA A 49 0.99 -9.27 -6.17
CA ALA A 49 2.07 -10.07 -6.77
C ALA A 49 1.50 -11.22 -7.63
N TRP A 50 0.50 -11.93 -7.10
CA TRP A 50 -0.18 -13.01 -7.80
C TRP A 50 -0.88 -12.53 -9.07
N PHE A 51 -1.55 -11.38 -9.02
CA PHE A 51 -2.16 -10.74 -10.18
C PHE A 51 -1.13 -10.43 -11.28
N ILE A 52 0.01 -9.83 -10.91
CA ILE A 52 1.09 -9.49 -11.86
C ILE A 52 1.66 -10.75 -12.52
N CYS A 53 1.89 -11.81 -11.73
CA CYS A 53 2.43 -13.08 -12.25
C CYS A 53 1.49 -13.74 -13.27
N ASN A 54 0.17 -13.66 -13.05
CA ASN A 54 -0.86 -14.23 -13.92
C ASN A 54 -1.27 -13.33 -15.09
N ASN A 55 -0.74 -12.12 -15.17
CA ASN A 55 -0.89 -11.27 -16.36
C ASN A 55 0.28 -11.55 -17.32
N ASP A 56 0.08 -11.42 -18.64
CA ASP A 56 1.09 -11.66 -19.67
C ASP A 56 1.53 -10.39 -20.42
N PHE A 57 0.82 -9.27 -20.22
CA PHE A 57 1.01 -8.02 -20.95
C PHE A 57 1.68 -6.91 -20.12
N ILE A 58 1.67 -7.02 -18.79
CA ILE A 58 2.25 -6.04 -17.87
C ILE A 58 3.73 -6.40 -17.58
N ASN A 59 4.64 -5.49 -17.92
CA ASN A 59 6.08 -5.63 -17.67
C ASN A 59 6.75 -4.27 -17.50
N ALA A 60 7.87 -4.22 -16.77
CA ALA A 60 8.65 -3.01 -16.48
C ALA A 60 7.86 -1.90 -15.76
N GLU A 61 6.76 -2.26 -15.09
CA GLU A 61 5.91 -1.31 -14.39
C GLU A 61 6.20 -1.24 -12.89
N ASN A 62 5.95 -0.05 -12.33
CA ASN A 62 6.00 0.20 -10.90
C ASN A 62 4.58 0.27 -10.32
N ILE A 63 4.20 -0.76 -9.57
CA ILE A 63 2.87 -0.85 -8.96
C ILE A 63 2.96 -0.41 -7.50
N ILE A 64 2.12 0.56 -7.13
CA ILE A 64 2.03 1.13 -5.79
C ILE A 64 0.82 0.51 -5.09
N VAL A 65 1.06 -0.12 -3.94
CA VAL A 65 0.01 -0.68 -3.09
C VAL A 65 0.12 -0.01 -1.72
N ASP A 66 -0.60 1.09 -1.55
CA ASP A 66 -0.48 1.94 -0.35
C ASP A 66 -1.82 2.52 0.17
N GLY A 67 -2.94 1.92 -0.23
CA GLY A 67 -4.28 2.42 0.13
C GLY A 67 -4.61 3.79 -0.47
N GLY A 68 -3.85 4.25 -1.46
CA GLY A 68 -4.04 5.54 -2.14
C GLY A 68 -3.32 6.71 -1.48
N MET A 69 -2.48 6.47 -0.46
CA MET A 69 -1.77 7.55 0.26
C MET A 69 -0.94 8.43 -0.65
N THR A 70 -0.23 7.86 -1.63
CA THR A 70 0.59 8.64 -2.57
C THR A 70 -0.26 9.57 -3.46
N LYS A 71 -1.58 9.39 -3.51
CA LYS A 71 -2.50 10.24 -4.28
C LYS A 71 -3.18 11.31 -3.44
N LEU A 72 -3.07 11.25 -2.11
CA LEU A 72 -3.68 12.22 -1.20
C LEU A 72 -2.73 13.41 -1.01
N MET A 73 -3.18 14.62 -1.35
CA MET A 73 -2.48 15.85 -0.99
C MET A 73 -2.94 16.30 0.39
N ILE A 74 -1.98 16.50 1.30
CA ILE A 74 -2.24 16.91 2.68
C ILE A 74 -1.67 18.33 2.87
N TYR A 75 -2.51 19.24 3.34
CA TYR A 75 -2.13 20.61 3.70
C TYR A 75 -2.28 20.83 5.20
N HIS A 76 -1.42 21.71 5.75
CA HIS A 76 -1.50 22.08 7.16
C HIS A 76 -2.82 22.77 7.48
N ASN A 77 -3.54 22.29 8.51
CA ASN A 77 -4.86 22.73 8.95
C ASN A 77 -6.00 22.48 7.97
N ASP A 78 -5.83 21.58 6.99
CA ASP A 78 -6.88 21.15 6.08
C ASP A 78 -7.30 19.69 6.35
N GLU A 79 -8.58 19.38 6.19
CA GLU A 79 -9.17 18.04 6.40
C GLU A 79 -8.70 17.34 7.69
N GLY A 80 -8.48 18.10 8.76
CA GLY A 80 -8.04 17.60 10.07
C GLY A 80 -6.54 17.32 10.21
N TRP A 81 -5.72 17.53 9.18
CA TRP A 81 -4.28 17.35 9.23
C TRP A 81 -3.57 18.52 9.90
N LYS A 82 -2.71 18.22 10.88
CA LYS A 82 -1.93 19.23 11.61
C LYS A 82 -0.47 18.87 11.63
N LEU A 83 0.36 19.83 11.24
CA LEU A 83 1.81 19.77 11.38
C LEU A 83 2.18 20.61 12.60
N TYR A 84 2.80 19.99 13.59
CA TYR A 84 3.43 20.69 14.71
C TYR A 84 4.93 20.76 14.42
N ILE A 85 5.51 21.95 14.54
CA ILE A 85 6.95 22.22 14.36
C ILE A 85 7.60 22.26 15.73
#